data_AF-A0A8T4N4I4-F1
#
_entry.id   AF-A0A8T4N4I4-F1
#
_cell.length_a   1.000
_cell.length_b   1.000
_cell.length_c   1.000
_cell.angle_alpha   90.00
_cell.angle_beta   90.00
_cell.angle_gamma   90.00
#
_symmetry.space_group_name_H-M   'P 1'
#
loop_
_entity.id
_entity.type
_entity.pdbx_description
1 polymer ?
#
loop_
_entity_poly.entity_id
_entity_poly.type
_entity_poly.pdbx_seq_one_letter_code
_entity_poly.pdbx_strand_id
1 'polypeptide(L)' 'MKTVLAIFIFFIFAALLIISNNNLAINNQENMRIFYELYGNWLNQIFFNTQKITGEIVKYPWLPETSG' A
#
# COMPACT_ATOMS: atom_id res chain seq x y z
N MET A 1 -19.86 -0.25 -4.20
CA MET A 1 -19.24 0.50 -5.31
C MET A 1 -18.40 1.69 -4.86
N LYS A 2 -18.92 2.62 -4.04
CA LYS A 2 -18.20 3.83 -3.61
C LYS A 2 -16.85 3.54 -2.93
N THR A 3 -16.78 2.53 -2.07
CA THR A 3 -15.53 2.12 -1.39
C THR A 3 -14.50 1.54 -2.34
N VAL A 4 -14.94 0.69 -3.29
CA VAL A 4 -14.05 0.13 -4.33
C VAL A 4 -13.47 1.24 -5.20
N LEU A 5 -14.29 2.24 -5.55
CA LEU A 5 -13.85 3.41 -6.28
C LEU A 5 -12.81 4.23 -5.48
N ALA A 6 -13.04 4.44 -4.18
CA ALA A 6 -12.09 5.13 -3.32
C ALA A 6 -10.74 4.40 -3.23
N ILE A 7 -10.75 3.06 -3.14
CA ILE A 7 -9.54 2.23 -3.16
C ILE A 7 -8.81 2.38 -4.50
N PHE A 8 -9.55 2.35 -5.61
CA PHE A 8 -8.95 2.53 -6.93
C PHE A 8 -8.30 3.90 -7.09
N ILE A 9 -9.00 4.95 -6.64
CA ILE A 9 -8.49 6.32 -6.62
C ILE A 9 -7.21 6.43 -5.77
N PHE A 10 -7.17 5.79 -4.61
CA PHE A 10 -5.98 5.73 -3.76
C PHE A 10 -4.77 5.15 -4.50
N PHE A 11 -4.95 4.05 -5.23
CA PHE A 11 -3.89 3.44 -6.03
C PHE A 11 -3.41 4.33 -7.19
N ILE A 12 -4.32 5.06 -7.84
CA ILE A 12 -3.99 6.02 -8.89
C ILE A 12 -3.16 7.17 -8.31
N PHE A 13 -3.58 7.76 -7.19
CA PHE A 13 -2.83 8.84 -6.55
C PHE A 13 -1.43 8.40 -6.13
N ALA A 14 -1.28 7.19 -5.60
CA ALA A 14 0.03 6.64 -5.28
C ALA A 14 0.92 6.53 -6.53
N ALA A 15 0.38 6.07 -7.65
CA ALA A 15 1.12 5.98 -8.91
C ALA A 15 1.59 7.37 -9.37
N LEU A 16 0.68 8.36 -9.38
CA LEU A 16 1.00 9.73 -9.76
C LEU A 16 2.05 10.38 -8.85
N LEU A 17 1.97 10.15 -7.53
CA LEU A 17 2.95 10.63 -6.57
C LEU A 17 4.33 10.01 -6.80
N ILE A 18 4.41 8.71 -7.05
CA ILE A 18 5.68 8.03 -7.34
C ILE A 18 6.30 8.58 -8.62
N ILE A 19 5.50 8.78 -9.68
CA ILE A 19 5.94 9.36 -10.95
C ILE A 19 6.48 10.79 -10.72
N SER A 20 5.72 11.62 -10.01
CA SER A 20 6.07 13.02 -9.75
C SER A 20 7.32 13.16 -8.88
N ASN A 21 7.42 12.41 -7.79
CA ASN A 21 8.52 12.54 -6.82
C ASN A 21 9.85 12.04 -7.38
N ASN A 22 9.82 11.11 -8.32
CA ASN A 22 11.03 10.55 -8.96
C ASN A 22 11.28 11.14 -10.36
N ASN A 23 10.49 12.16 -10.76
CA ASN A 23 10.59 12.82 -12.08
C ASN A 23 10.61 11.82 -13.25
N LEU A 24 9.75 10.79 -13.20
CA LEU A 24 9.77 9.69 -14.17
C LEU A 24 9.02 10.08 -15.44
N ALA A 25 9.74 10.28 -16.53
CA ALA A 25 9.14 10.43 -17.85
C ALA A 25 8.67 9.07 -18.36
N ILE A 26 7.36 8.78 -18.26
CA ILE A 26 6.77 7.44 -18.52
C ILE A 26 6.84 7.04 -20.01
N ASN A 27 7.09 7.97 -20.90
CA ASN A 27 7.37 7.67 -22.32
C ASN A 27 8.75 7.04 -22.54
N ASN A 28 9.65 7.07 -21.54
CA ASN A 28 10.96 6.44 -21.59
C ASN A 28 10.88 5.04 -20.96
N GLN A 29 11.38 4.04 -21.69
CA GLN A 29 11.33 2.63 -21.30
C GLN A 29 12.11 2.32 -20.01
N GLU A 30 13.24 2.99 -19.76
CA GLU A 30 14.01 2.84 -18.53
C GLU A 30 13.26 3.42 -17.32
N ASN A 31 12.70 4.63 -17.46
CA ASN A 31 11.88 5.24 -16.42
C ASN A 31 10.63 4.40 -16.10
N MET A 32 10.05 3.76 -17.11
CA MET A 32 8.92 2.84 -16.93
C MET A 32 9.35 1.60 -16.12
N ARG A 33 10.54 1.04 -16.37
CA ARG A 33 11.08 -0.06 -15.55
C ARG A 33 11.26 0.39 -14.09
N ILE A 34 11.85 1.57 -13.87
CA ILE A 34 12.04 2.14 -12.53
C ILE A 34 10.69 2.35 -11.83
N PHE A 35 9.69 2.87 -12.55
CA PHE A 35 8.34 3.01 -12.03
C PHE A 35 7.76 1.69 -11.53
N TYR A 36 7.85 0.61 -12.32
CA TYR A 36 7.32 -0.70 -11.92
C TYR A 36 8.00 -1.25 -10.67
N GLU A 37 9.32 -1.08 -10.56
CA GLU A 37 10.07 -1.49 -9.38
C GLU A 37 9.65 -0.71 -8.13
N LEU A 38 9.56 0.62 -8.22
CA LEU A 38 9.14 1.48 -7.12
C LEU A 38 7.69 1.22 -6.70
N TYR A 39 6.78 1.13 -7.68
CA TYR A 39 5.36 0.91 -7.44
C TYR A 39 5.13 -0.49 -6.85
N GLY A 40 5.80 -1.52 -7.38
CA GLY A 40 5.75 -2.88 -6.85
C GLY A 40 6.29 -2.98 -5.41
N ASN A 41 7.41 -2.31 -5.11
CA ASN A 41 7.94 -2.26 -3.75
C ASN A 41 6.98 -1.56 -2.77
N TRP A 42 6.36 -0.45 -3.20
CA TRP A 42 5.36 0.25 -2.40
C TRP A 42 4.13 -0.64 -2.11
N LEU A 43 3.63 -1.40 -3.10
CA LEU A 43 2.56 -2.37 -2.89
C LEU A 43 2.95 -3.46 -1.88
N ASN A 44 4.17 -3.99 -1.98
CA ASN A 44 4.68 -4.98 -1.02
C ASN A 44 4.69 -4.40 0.40
N GLN A 45 5.12 -3.15 0.58
CA GLN A 45 5.11 -2.49 1.89
C GLN A 45 3.69 -2.34 2.45
N ILE A 46 2.70 -1.98 1.63
CA ILE A 46 1.30 -1.93 2.08
C ILE A 46 0.85 -3.31 2.56
N PHE A 47 1.14 -4.36 1.78
CA PHE A 47 0.75 -5.71 2.12
C PHE A 47 1.39 -6.16 3.44
N PHE A 48 2.70 -5.97 3.61
CA PHE A 48 3.42 -6.30 4.84
C PHE A 48 2.91 -5.51 6.04
N ASN A 49 2.67 -4.20 5.89
CA ASN A 49 2.14 -3.37 6.97
C ASN A 49 0.73 -3.80 7.37
N THR A 50 -0.12 -4.14 6.39
CA THR A 50 -1.47 -4.65 6.64
C THR A 50 -1.43 -5.98 7.38
N GLN A 51 -0.57 -6.91 6.95
CA GLN A 51 -0.37 -8.19 7.63
C GLN A 51 0.15 -8.02 9.06
N LYS A 52 1.10 -7.10 9.26
CA LYS A 52 1.66 -6.80 10.59
C LYS A 52 0.59 -6.24 11.53
N ILE A 53 -0.14 -5.21 11.10
CA ILE A 53 -1.19 -4.57 11.90
C ILE A 53 -2.30 -5.57 12.25
N THR A 54 -2.80 -6.32 11.25
CA THR A 54 -3.84 -7.32 11.49
C THR A 54 -3.33 -8.46 12.38
N GLY A 55 -2.10 -8.90 12.21
CA GLY A 55 -1.45 -9.89 13.07
C GLY A 55 -1.29 -9.42 14.51
N GLU A 56 -0.97 -8.15 14.74
CA GLU A 56 -0.90 -7.55 16.08
C GLU A 56 -2.29 -7.43 16.72
N ILE A 57 -3.32 -7.04 15.96
CA ILE A 57 -4.71 -6.94 16.44
C ILE A 57 -5.25 -8.32 16.82
N VAL A 58 -5.01 -9.36 16.01
CA VAL A 58 -5.50 -10.73 16.27
C VAL A 58 -4.82 -11.34 17.49
N LYS A 59 -3.58 -10.98 17.78
CA LYS A 59 -2.84 -11.43 18.97
C LYS A 59 -3.23 -10.66 20.24
N TYR A 60 -3.96 -9.56 20.10
CA TYR A 60 -4.43 -8.80 21.25
C TYR A 60 -5.51 -9.61 21.98
N PRO A 61 -5.38 -9.86 23.29
CA PRO A 61 -6.43 -10.51 24.06
C PRO A 61 -7.66 -9.61 24.04
N TRP A 62 -8.64 -9.97 23.20
CA TRP A 62 -9.84 -9.15 22.96
C TRP A 62 -10.86 -9.26 24.09
N LEU A 63 -10.71 -10.24 24.98
CA LEU A 63 -11.54 -10.42 26.17
C LEU A 63 -10.73 -10.08 27.42
N PRO A 64 -11.23 -9.20 28.31
CA PRO A 64 -10.63 -9.05 29.62
C PRO A 64 -10.63 -10.42 30.30
N GLU A 65 -9.49 -10.81 30.87
CA GLU A 65 -9.43 -11.99 31.72
C GLU A 65 -10.45 -11.78 32.83
N THR A 66 -11.53 -12.56 32.80
CA THR A 66 -12.51 -12.59 33.88
C THR A 66 -11.73 -12.92 35.15
N SER A 67 -11.63 -11.94 36.04
CA SER A 67 -11.11 -12.11 37.39
C SER A 67 -12.06 -13.05 38.12
N GLY A 68 -11.64 -14.31 38.24
CA GLY A 68 -12.29 -15.35 39.05
C GLY A 68 -11.31 -15.84 40.09
#